data_AF-A0A841T4U7-F1
#
_entry.id   AF-A0A841T4U7-F1
#
_cell.length_a   1.000
_cell.length_b   1.000
_cell.length_c   1.000
_cell.angle_alpha   90.00
_cell.angle_beta   90.00
_cell.angle_gamma   90.00
#
_symmetry.space_group_name_H-M   'P 1'
#
loop_
_entity.id
_entity.type
_entity.pdbx_description
1 polymer ?
#
loop_
_entity_poly.entity_id
_entity_poly.type
_entity_poly.pdbx_seq_one_letter_code
_entity_poly.pdbx_strand_id
1 'polypeptide(L)' 'MNSADERKRMIGQMAKDAGILEDPQWLERLDEPVPLWVVLDMMLRWIDRTEREAGPFD' A
#
# COMPACT_ATOMS: atom_id res chain seq x y z
N MET A 1 -20.93 -4.07 13.91
CA MET A 1 -19.50 -3.82 13.66
C MET A 1 -19.23 -2.35 13.92
N ASN A 2 -18.07 -2.00 14.47
CA ASN A 2 -17.74 -0.63 14.83
C ASN A 2 -17.39 0.16 13.55
N SER A 3 -17.85 1.41 13.42
CA SER A 3 -17.64 2.21 12.19
C SER A 3 -16.15 2.41 11.87
N ALA A 4 -15.28 2.41 12.88
CA ALA A 4 -13.84 2.48 12.71
C ALA A 4 -13.25 1.24 12.00
N ASP A 5 -13.78 0.04 12.26
CA ASP A 5 -13.27 -1.21 11.69
C ASP A 5 -13.63 -1.33 10.20
N GLU A 6 -14.83 -0.87 9.83
CA GLU A 6 -15.25 -0.75 8.43
C GLU A 6 -14.36 0.23 7.67
N ARG A 7 -14.04 1.37 8.27
CA ARG A 7 -13.19 2.39 7.65
C ARG A 7 -11.76 1.89 7.44
N LYS A 8 -11.20 1.15 8.42
CA LYS A 8 -9.89 0.51 8.28
C LYS A 8 -9.88 -0.50 7.14
N ARG A 9 -10.88 -1.38 7.07
CA ARG A 9 -11.01 -2.35 5.96
C ARG A 9 -11.14 -1.68 4.61
N MET A 10 -11.93 -0.62 4.51
CA MET A 10 -12.08 0.14 3.27
C MET A 10 -10.73 0.71 2.80
N ILE A 11 -9.97 1.33 3.71
CA ILE A 11 -8.63 1.86 3.41
C ILE A 11 -7.67 0.74 3.00
N GLY A 12 -7.68 -0.40 3.71
CA GLY A 12 -6.87 -1.56 3.35
C GLY A 12 -7.20 -2.09 1.96
N GLN A 13 -8.48 -2.16 1.61
CA GLN A 13 -8.92 -2.58 0.27
C GLN A 13 -8.46 -1.59 -0.81
N MET A 14 -8.59 -0.28 -0.58
CA MET A 14 -8.10 0.74 -1.51
C MET A 14 -6.59 0.66 -1.70
N ALA A 15 -5.82 0.40 -0.64
CA ALA A 15 -4.38 0.22 -0.73
C ALA A 15 -4.00 -1.06 -1.52
N LYS A 16 -4.79 -2.12 -1.40
CA LYS A 16 -4.63 -3.32 -2.23
C LYS A 16 -4.89 -3.03 -3.71
N ASP A 17 -6.00 -2.35 -4.00
CA ASP A 17 -6.38 -2.01 -5.38
C ASP A 17 -5.39 -1.05 -6.05
N ALA A 18 -4.75 -0.18 -5.26
CA ALA A 18 -3.66 0.71 -5.72
C ALA A 18 -2.31 -0.01 -5.94
N GLY A 19 -2.23 -1.31 -5.63
CA GLY A 19 -1.01 -2.10 -5.67
C GLY A 19 0.03 -1.66 -4.63
N ILE A 20 -0.42 -1.01 -3.54
CA ILE A 20 0.41 -0.67 -2.38
C ILE A 20 0.50 -1.88 -1.44
N LEU A 21 -0.62 -2.58 -1.24
CA LEU A 21 -0.70 -3.85 -0.52
C LEU A 21 -0.79 -5.00 -1.53
N GLU A 22 0.29 -5.76 -1.68
CA GLU A 22 0.30 -6.89 -2.62
C GLU A 22 -0.24 -8.18 -2.04
N ASP A 23 -0.01 -8.41 -0.75
CA ASP A 23 -0.45 -9.63 -0.07
C ASP A 23 -1.85 -9.42 0.55
N PRO A 24 -2.87 -10.21 0.13
CA PRO A 24 -4.20 -10.17 0.72
C PRO A 24 -4.22 -10.41 2.23
N GLN A 25 -3.23 -11.11 2.79
CA GLN A 25 -3.14 -11.40 4.23
C GLN A 25 -3.02 -10.14 5.10
N TRP A 26 -2.54 -9.02 4.55
CA TRP A 26 -2.50 -7.75 5.26
C TRP A 26 -3.88 -7.19 5.59
N LEU A 27 -4.92 -7.54 4.82
CA LEU A 27 -6.30 -7.13 5.09
C LEU A 27 -6.84 -7.74 6.40
N GLU A 28 -6.24 -8.84 6.85
CA GLU A 28 -6.60 -9.52 8.09
C GLU A 28 -5.81 -8.99 9.30
N ARG A 29 -4.76 -8.20 9.06
CA ARG A 29 -3.80 -7.73 10.09
C ARG A 29 -3.59 -6.21 10.08
N LEU A 30 -4.64 -5.46 9.72
CA LEU A 30 -4.58 -3.99 9.60
C LEU A 30 -4.28 -3.25 10.92
N ASP A 31 -4.47 -3.90 12.06
CA ASP A 31 -4.17 -3.35 13.38
C ASP A 31 -2.74 -3.59 13.84
N GLU A 32 -1.96 -4.37 13.07
CA GLU A 32 -0.59 -4.70 13.39
C GLU A 32 0.40 -3.74 12.73
N PRO A 33 1.53 -3.42 13.40
CA PRO A 33 2.57 -2.62 12.78
C PRO A 33 3.15 -3.35 11.56
N VAL A 34 3.22 -2.64 10.44
CA VAL A 34 3.80 -3.17 9.21
C VAL A 34 5.32 -3.30 9.39
N PRO A 35 5.94 -4.42 8.97
CA PRO A 35 7.39 -4.58 8.99
C PRO A 35 8.11 -3.49 8.19
N LEU A 36 9.26 -3.06 8.69
CA LEU A 36 10.08 -2.01 8.03
C LEU A 36 10.39 -2.34 6.56
N TRP A 37 10.71 -3.60 6.26
CA TRP A 37 11.06 -4.01 4.89
C TRP A 37 9.91 -3.83 3.90
N VAL A 38 8.64 -3.94 4.32
CA VAL A 38 7.47 -3.70 3.47
C VAL A 38 7.37 -2.21 3.12
N VAL A 39 7.64 -1.34 4.09
CA VAL A 39 7.66 0.11 3.88
C VAL A 39 8.77 0.49 2.89
N LEU A 40 9.94 -0.12 3.02
CA LEU A 40 11.06 0.09 2.10
C LEU A 40 10.72 -0.39 0.68
N ASP A 41 10.08 -1.55 0.53
CA ASP A 41 9.62 -2.08 -0.76
C ASP A 41 8.59 -1.14 -1.43
N MET A 42 7.64 -0.60 -0.65
CA MET A 42 6.69 0.41 -1.13
C MET A 42 7.40 1.68 -1.63
N MET A 43 8.42 2.15 -0.91
CA MET A 43 9.21 3.32 -1.32
C MET A 43 9.99 3.07 -2.61
N LEU A 44 10.63 1.91 -2.76
CA LEU A 44 11.36 1.55 -3.98
C LEU A 44 10.43 1.52 -5.20
N ARG A 45 9.27 0.88 -5.07
CA ARG A 45 8.26 0.85 -6.14
C ARG A 45 7.73 2.24 -6.50
N TRP A 46 7.62 3.12 -5.51
CA TRP A 46 7.21 4.49 -5.74
C TRP A 46 8.26 5.25 -6.55
N ILE A 47 9.54 5.10 -6.21
CA ILE A 47 10.66 5.65 -6.98
C ILE A 47 10.63 5.11 -8.41
N ASP A 48 10.50 3.79 -8.59
CA ASP A 48 10.41 3.15 -9.92
C ASP A 48 9.24 3.68 -10.76
N ARG A 49 8.09 3.96 -10.13
CA ARG A 49 6.93 4.55 -10.81
C ARG A 49 7.21 5.99 -11.24
N THR A 50 7.77 6.82 -10.37
CA THR A 50 8.10 8.22 -10.69
C THR A 50 9.22 8.35 -11.73
N GLU A 51 10.22 7.48 -11.72
CA GLU A 51 11.28 7.48 -12.74
C GLU A 51 10.76 7.03 -14.11
N ARG A 52 9.79 6.11 -14.15
CA ARG A 52 9.10 5.74 -15.40
C ARG A 52 8.23 6.87 -15.97
N GLU A 53 7.62 7.68 -15.11
CA GLU A 53 6.81 8.84 -15.53
C GLU A 53 7.69 10.02 -15.96
N ALA A 54 8.90 10.15 -15.41
CA ALA A 54 9.92 11.08 -15.86
C ALA A 54 10.65 10.55 -17.12
N GLY A 55 9.95 10.51 -18.25
CA GLY A 55 10.56 10.17 -19.54
C GLY A 55 11.64 11.18 -19.96
N PRO A 56 12.60 10.80 -20.83
CA PRO A 56 13.74 11.64 -21.23
C PRO A 56 13.38 12.85 -22.13
N PHE A 57 12.09 13.15 -22.31
CA PHE A 57 11.62 14.13 -23.31
C PHE A 57 10.50 15.08 -22.81
N ASP A 58 10.37 15.29 -21.50
CA ASP A 58 9.76 16.54 -21.00
C ASP A 58 10.85 17.57 -20.67
#